data_AF-A0A151Y3M8-F1
#
_entry.id   AF-A0A151Y3M8-F1
#
_cell.length_a   1.000
_cell.length_b   1.000
_cell.length_c   1.000
_cell.angle_alpha   90.00
_cell.angle_beta   90.00
_cell.angle_gamma   90.00
#
_symmetry.space_group_name_H-M   'P 1'
#
loop_
_entity.id
_entity.type
_entity.pdbx_description
1 polymer ?
#
loop_
_entity_poly.entity_id
_entity_poly.type
_entity_poly.pdbx_seq_one_letter_code
_entity_poly.pdbx_strand_id
1 'polypeptide(L)'
;MRQIPAELKTWLYASGSLTQQLTDLADGVFRVQPVKEHFQRLNFMDAKWMRMPYQHTSWVRESFLYGSEEQPWVKAKSIFPILSLQKRARLFKHIGKKPIGFFLFQRTTPACERRVIWLEDGWTRQSCYTWHGCKFIVQETFLESFEQFLQKQYSAGEGQL
;
A
#
# COMPACT_ATOMS: atom_id res chain seq x y z
N MET A 1 22.02 -7.65 7.76
CA MET A 1 20.90 -7.12 6.95
C MET A 1 19.79 -8.17 6.96
N ARG A 2 18.54 -7.81 7.21
CA ARG A 2 17.41 -8.75 7.01
C ARG A 2 17.33 -9.09 5.53
N GLN A 3 17.13 -10.35 5.20
CA GLN A 3 16.94 -10.81 3.83
C GLN A 3 15.45 -10.76 3.47
N ILE A 4 15.15 -10.41 2.22
CA ILE A 4 13.78 -10.46 1.70
C ILE A 4 13.43 -11.92 1.39
N PRO A 5 12.35 -12.49 1.98
CA PRO A 5 11.85 -13.81 1.59
C PRO A 5 11.57 -13.90 0.09
N ALA A 6 11.89 -15.03 -0.54
CA ALA A 6 11.83 -15.16 -1.99
C ALA A 6 10.40 -14.94 -2.53
N GLU A 7 9.42 -15.50 -1.83
CA GLU A 7 8.00 -15.44 -2.14
C GLU A 7 7.49 -13.99 -2.03
N LEU A 8 7.93 -13.29 -1.00
CA LEU A 8 7.53 -11.90 -0.74
C LEU A 8 8.13 -10.91 -1.73
N LYS A 9 9.28 -11.24 -2.34
CA LYS A 9 9.96 -10.39 -3.32
C LYS A 9 9.02 -10.02 -4.48
N THR A 10 8.24 -10.98 -4.97
CA THR A 10 7.28 -10.73 -6.07
C THR A 10 6.26 -9.64 -5.70
N TRP A 11 5.78 -9.64 -4.46
CA TRP A 11 4.84 -8.65 -3.93
C TRP A 11 5.45 -7.27 -3.69
N LEU A 12 6.69 -7.21 -3.18
CA LEU A 12 7.38 -5.95 -2.90
C LEU A 12 7.67 -5.15 -4.17
N TYR A 13 7.96 -5.84 -5.28
CA TYR A 13 8.33 -5.21 -6.55
C TYR A 13 7.20 -5.20 -7.59
N ALA A 14 6.08 -5.88 -7.35
CA ALA A 14 4.96 -5.94 -8.27
C ALA A 14 4.49 -4.55 -8.73
N SER A 15 4.27 -4.41 -10.04
CA SER A 15 3.59 -3.25 -10.62
C SER A 15 2.06 -3.40 -10.50
N GLY A 16 1.31 -2.31 -10.67
CA GLY A 16 -0.15 -2.33 -10.61
C GLY A 16 -0.75 -2.28 -9.19
N SER A 17 -2.01 -2.67 -9.10
CA SER A 17 -2.84 -2.53 -7.89
C SER A 17 -2.62 -3.70 -6.92
N LEU A 18 -2.13 -3.41 -5.70
CA LEU A 18 -2.06 -4.44 -4.65
C LEU A 18 -3.42 -5.02 -4.35
N THR A 19 -4.44 -4.16 -4.32
CA THR A 19 -5.81 -4.56 -4.06
C THR A 19 -6.25 -5.64 -5.03
N GLN A 20 -5.95 -5.49 -6.32
CA GLN A 20 -6.32 -6.50 -7.32
C GLN A 20 -5.56 -7.79 -7.06
N GLN A 21 -4.24 -7.72 -6.88
CA GLN A 21 -3.40 -8.90 -6.62
C GLN A 21 -3.82 -9.68 -5.37
N LEU A 22 -4.13 -8.99 -4.27
CA LEU A 22 -4.62 -9.66 -3.05
C LEU A 22 -6.04 -10.20 -3.24
N THR A 23 -6.89 -9.54 -4.03
CA THR A 23 -8.24 -10.05 -4.35
C THR A 23 -8.13 -11.33 -5.17
N ASP A 24 -7.26 -11.36 -6.18
CA ASP A 24 -7.04 -12.53 -7.03
C ASP A 24 -6.43 -13.69 -6.24
N LEU A 25 -5.46 -13.42 -5.36
CA LEU A 25 -4.85 -14.42 -4.49
C LEU A 25 -5.85 -15.06 -3.51
N ALA A 26 -6.86 -14.30 -3.10
CA ALA A 26 -7.86 -14.72 -2.13
C ALA A 26 -9.18 -15.16 -2.79
N ASP A 27 -9.16 -15.55 -4.07
CA ASP A 27 -10.32 -16.01 -4.82
C ASP A 27 -11.54 -15.05 -4.74
N GLY A 28 -11.26 -13.75 -4.79
CA GLY A 28 -12.26 -12.68 -4.70
C GLY A 28 -12.56 -12.21 -3.27
N VAL A 29 -12.05 -12.89 -2.23
CA VAL A 29 -12.25 -12.51 -0.84
C VAL A 29 -11.26 -11.42 -0.43
N PHE A 30 -11.71 -10.16 -0.44
CA PHE A 30 -10.87 -9.04 -0.04
C PHE A 30 -11.64 -8.03 0.81
N ARG A 31 -11.01 -7.60 1.91
CA ARG A 31 -11.61 -6.61 2.82
C ARG A 31 -10.60 -5.57 3.28
N VAL A 32 -11.04 -4.32 3.30
CA VAL A 32 -10.31 -3.20 3.90
C VAL A 32 -10.94 -2.84 5.24
N GLN A 33 -10.12 -2.72 6.27
CA GLN A 33 -10.51 -2.21 7.58
C GLN A 33 -9.77 -0.90 7.87
N PRO A 34 -10.44 0.26 7.74
CA PRO A 34 -9.89 1.52 8.21
C PRO A 34 -9.59 1.45 9.70
N VAL A 35 -8.41 1.95 10.10
CA VAL A 35 -7.94 1.96 11.49
C VAL A 35 -7.90 3.37 12.03
N LYS A 36 -7.29 4.29 11.28
CA LYS A 36 -7.07 5.66 11.73
C LYS A 36 -7.02 6.63 10.56
N GLU A 37 -7.55 7.82 10.81
CA GLU A 37 -7.41 8.97 9.91
C GLU A 37 -6.98 10.18 10.71
N HIS A 38 -5.93 10.86 10.28
CA HIS A 38 -5.39 12.03 11.00
C HIS A 38 -4.62 12.95 10.09
N PHE A 39 -4.32 14.15 10.59
CA PHE A 39 -3.39 15.06 9.95
C PHE A 39 -2.00 14.91 10.59
N GLN A 40 -0.95 14.86 9.77
CA GLN A 40 0.44 14.87 10.23
C GLN A 40 1.29 15.70 9.28
N ARG A 41 2.40 16.27 9.77
CA ARG A 41 3.43 16.83 8.89
C ARG A 41 4.20 15.70 8.19
N LEU A 42 4.70 15.98 7.00
CA LEU A 42 5.64 15.06 6.34
C LEU A 42 6.95 15.01 7.11
N ASN A 43 7.58 13.84 7.16
CA ASN A 43 8.98 13.79 7.56
C ASN A 43 9.86 14.33 6.41
N PHE A 44 11.12 14.66 6.73
CA PHE A 44 12.04 15.26 5.76
C PHE A 44 12.30 14.35 4.55
N MET A 45 12.43 13.04 4.76
CA MET A 45 12.72 12.07 3.69
C MET A 45 11.56 11.97 2.69
N ASP A 46 10.33 11.91 3.18
CA ASP A 46 9.12 11.81 2.36
C ASP A 46 8.83 13.13 1.63
N ALA A 47 9.05 14.28 2.30
CA ALA A 47 8.94 15.58 1.66
C ALA A 47 9.95 15.74 0.51
N LYS A 48 11.22 15.38 0.75
CA LYS A 48 12.27 15.39 -0.28
C LYS A 48 11.92 14.45 -1.43
N TRP A 49 11.46 13.24 -1.13
CA TRP A 49 11.09 12.25 -2.13
C TRP A 49 9.92 12.72 -3.01
N MET A 50 8.88 13.29 -2.40
CA MET A 50 7.76 13.87 -3.15
C MET A 50 8.12 15.16 -3.90
N ARG A 51 9.28 15.77 -3.60
CA ARG A 51 9.68 17.11 -4.07
C ARG A 51 8.68 18.17 -3.61
N MET A 52 8.34 18.14 -2.32
CA MET A 52 7.40 19.06 -1.68
C MET A 52 8.02 19.76 -0.48
N PRO A 53 7.56 20.96 -0.11
CA PRO A 53 8.05 21.63 1.09
C PRO A 53 7.73 20.82 2.36
N TYR A 54 8.71 20.71 3.26
CA TYR A 54 8.61 19.93 4.50
C TYR A 54 7.51 20.41 5.46
N GLN A 55 7.15 21.69 5.39
CA GLN A 55 6.19 22.31 6.31
C GLN A 55 4.74 21.92 6.04
N HIS A 56 4.45 21.20 4.95
CA HIS A 56 3.09 20.86 4.59
C HIS A 56 2.50 19.74 5.45
N THR A 57 1.29 20.00 5.91
CA THR A 57 0.42 18.98 6.52
C THR A 57 -0.11 18.06 5.43
N SER A 58 -0.16 16.77 5.78
CA SER A 58 -0.75 15.71 5.00
C SER A 58 -1.90 15.09 5.77
N TRP A 59 -2.93 14.68 5.06
CA TRP A 59 -3.95 13.81 5.58
C TRP A 59 -3.52 12.36 5.38
N VAL A 60 -3.60 11.60 6.45
CA VAL A 60 -3.13 10.23 6.52
C VAL A 60 -4.29 9.30 6.82
N ARG A 61 -4.35 8.21 6.07
CA ARG A 61 -5.25 7.08 6.33
C ARG A 61 -4.42 5.84 6.59
N GLU A 62 -4.77 5.11 7.63
CA GLU A 62 -4.19 3.82 7.97
C GLU A 62 -5.30 2.77 7.95
N SER A 63 -5.00 1.61 7.36
CA SER A 63 -5.96 0.52 7.20
C SER A 63 -5.25 -0.83 7.18
N PHE A 64 -5.94 -1.87 7.61
CA PHE A 64 -5.54 -3.25 7.35
C PHE A 64 -6.24 -3.79 6.10
N LEU A 65 -5.50 -4.57 5.30
CA LEU A 65 -6.02 -5.31 4.17
C LEU A 65 -6.03 -6.80 4.52
N TYR A 66 -7.16 -7.44 4.30
CA TYR A 66 -7.40 -8.85 4.56
C TYR A 66 -7.69 -9.56 3.24
N GLY A 67 -7.16 -10.78 3.11
CA GLY A 67 -7.58 -11.73 2.08
C GLY A 67 -8.60 -12.71 2.64
N SER A 68 -8.40 -13.98 2.34
CA SER A 68 -9.24 -15.10 2.80
C SER A 68 -9.08 -15.43 4.29
N GLU A 69 -7.96 -15.03 4.90
CA GLU A 69 -7.65 -15.30 6.30
C GLU A 69 -8.26 -14.25 7.26
N GLU A 70 -8.49 -14.65 8.51
CA GLU A 70 -8.98 -13.74 9.56
C GLU A 70 -7.95 -12.67 9.93
N GLN A 71 -6.66 -12.99 9.83
CA GLN A 71 -5.57 -12.09 10.17
C GLN A 71 -5.25 -11.15 9.00
N PRO A 72 -4.90 -9.88 9.28
CA PRO A 72 -4.59 -8.93 8.22
C PRO A 72 -3.33 -9.36 7.48
N TRP A 73 -3.31 -9.21 6.16
CA TRP A 73 -2.13 -9.50 5.35
C TRP A 73 -1.22 -8.28 5.22
N VAL A 74 -1.80 -7.09 5.14
CA VAL A 74 -1.05 -5.86 4.88
C VAL A 74 -1.54 -4.74 5.79
N LYS A 75 -0.60 -4.03 6.40
CA LYS A 75 -0.83 -2.71 7.00
C LYS A 75 -0.55 -1.65 5.94
N ALA A 76 -1.60 -0.97 5.50
CA ALA A 76 -1.52 0.07 4.49
C ALA A 76 -1.61 1.46 5.14
N LYS A 77 -0.73 2.37 4.74
CA LYS A 77 -0.74 3.77 5.12
C LYS A 77 -0.64 4.65 3.88
N SER A 78 -1.60 5.54 3.70
CA SER A 78 -1.60 6.48 2.58
C SER A 78 -1.48 7.91 3.10
N ILE A 79 -0.55 8.66 2.51
CA ILE A 79 -0.15 10.00 2.94
C ILE A 79 -0.43 10.96 1.80
N PHE A 80 -1.47 11.78 1.96
CA PHE A 80 -1.93 12.74 0.98
C PHE A 80 -1.60 14.17 1.45
N PRO A 81 -0.61 14.85 0.86
CA PRO A 81 -0.37 16.28 1.08
C PRO A 81 -1.67 17.07 0.87
N ILE A 82 -1.98 18.04 1.73
CA ILE A 82 -3.22 18.83 1.60
C ILE A 82 -3.31 19.54 0.25
N LEU A 83 -2.18 20.01 -0.30
CA LEU A 83 -2.11 20.59 -1.64
C LEU A 83 -2.50 19.58 -2.74
N SER A 84 -2.11 18.31 -2.56
CA SER A 84 -2.49 17.21 -3.45
C SER A 84 -3.96 16.82 -3.33
N LEU A 85 -4.69 17.31 -2.32
CA LEU A 85 -6.11 17.02 -2.10
C LEU A 85 -7.02 18.07 -2.72
N GLN A 86 -6.51 18.90 -3.64
CA GLN A 86 -7.31 19.83 -4.43
C GLN A 86 -7.94 19.11 -5.64
N LYS A 87 -9.09 19.61 -6.12
CA LYS A 87 -9.80 19.08 -7.31
C LYS A 87 -10.14 17.57 -7.19
N ARG A 88 -9.78 16.75 -8.20
CA ARG A 88 -10.18 15.33 -8.33
C ARG A 88 -9.72 14.45 -7.16
N ALA A 89 -8.61 14.81 -6.51
CA ALA A 89 -8.07 14.06 -5.38
C ALA A 89 -8.85 14.25 -4.07
N ARG A 90 -9.81 15.20 -4.00
CA ARG A 90 -10.74 15.30 -2.85
C ARG A 90 -11.52 14.02 -2.62
N LEU A 91 -11.77 13.23 -3.68
CA LEU A 91 -12.44 11.94 -3.58
C LEU A 91 -11.76 11.03 -2.55
N PHE A 92 -10.42 11.04 -2.47
CA PHE A 92 -9.67 10.21 -1.52
C PHE A 92 -10.06 10.48 -0.07
N LYS A 93 -10.56 11.69 0.26
CA LYS A 93 -11.11 12.01 1.60
C LYS A 93 -12.35 11.21 1.97
N HIS A 94 -13.10 10.75 0.99
CA HIS A 94 -14.45 10.21 1.16
C HIS A 94 -14.57 8.73 0.75
N ILE A 95 -13.45 8.06 0.50
CA ILE A 95 -13.45 6.66 0.02
C ILE A 95 -13.88 5.65 1.09
N GLY A 96 -13.83 6.01 2.38
CA GLY A 96 -14.22 5.13 3.48
C GLY A 96 -13.46 3.80 3.46
N LYS A 97 -14.20 2.70 3.26
CA LYS A 97 -13.67 1.33 3.15
C LYS A 97 -13.23 0.94 1.73
N LYS A 98 -13.44 1.79 0.73
CA LYS A 98 -13.03 1.47 -0.64
C LYS A 98 -11.50 1.57 -0.77
N PRO A 99 -10.84 0.56 -1.36
CA PRO A 99 -9.39 0.58 -1.53
C PRO A 99 -8.97 1.71 -2.47
N ILE A 100 -7.86 2.38 -2.13
CA ILE A 100 -7.33 3.49 -2.93
C ILE A 100 -6.96 3.04 -4.34
N GLY A 101 -6.42 1.81 -4.47
CA GLY A 101 -6.04 1.22 -5.74
C GLY A 101 -7.20 1.21 -6.75
N PHE A 102 -8.43 0.95 -6.30
CA PHE A 102 -9.61 0.98 -7.17
C PHE A 102 -9.74 2.32 -7.91
N PHE A 103 -9.55 3.44 -7.23
CA PHE A 103 -9.66 4.77 -7.82
C PHE A 103 -8.43 5.18 -8.64
N LEU A 104 -7.25 4.69 -8.27
CA LEU A 104 -6.01 5.00 -8.98
C LEU A 104 -5.93 4.32 -10.34
N PHE A 105 -6.38 3.07 -10.42
CA PHE A 105 -6.18 2.21 -11.59
C PHE A 105 -7.42 2.09 -12.47
N GLN A 106 -8.55 2.70 -12.12
CA GLN A 106 -9.81 2.55 -12.87
C GLN A 106 -9.71 2.96 -14.35
N ARG A 107 -8.89 3.98 -14.67
CA ARG A 107 -8.74 4.53 -16.05
C ARG A 107 -7.35 5.11 -16.32
N THR A 108 -6.38 4.88 -15.45
CA THR A 108 -5.04 5.48 -15.54
C THR A 108 -4.01 4.52 -14.96
N THR A 109 -2.80 4.53 -15.51
CA THR A 109 -1.61 3.95 -14.87
C THR A 109 -0.78 5.11 -14.32
N PRO A 110 -0.93 5.45 -13.03
CA PRO A 110 -0.21 6.59 -12.46
C PRO A 110 1.30 6.33 -12.49
N ALA A 111 2.08 7.37 -12.78
CA ALA A 111 3.53 7.30 -12.63
C ALA A 111 3.86 7.00 -11.17
N CYS A 112 4.79 6.07 -10.95
CA CYS A 112 5.10 5.54 -9.64
C CYS A 112 6.62 5.41 -9.48
N GLU A 113 7.17 6.07 -8.46
CA GLU A 113 8.51 5.77 -7.95
C GLU A 113 8.37 4.84 -6.75
N ARG A 114 9.17 3.77 -6.68
CA ARG A 114 9.07 2.78 -5.60
C ARG A 114 10.38 2.62 -4.87
N ARG A 115 10.28 2.42 -3.55
CA ARG A 115 11.38 1.93 -2.72
C ARG A 115 10.88 0.79 -1.82
N VAL A 116 11.80 -0.11 -1.47
CA VAL A 116 11.57 -1.20 -0.53
C VAL A 116 12.42 -0.96 0.71
N ILE A 117 11.80 -1.00 1.88
CA ILE A 117 12.45 -0.74 3.17
C ILE A 117 11.95 -1.73 4.22
N TRP A 118 12.75 -1.92 5.27
CA TRP A 118 12.33 -2.64 6.47
C TRP A 118 11.78 -1.63 7.49
N LEU A 119 10.54 -1.85 7.97
CA LEU A 119 9.94 -1.09 9.06
C LEU A 119 9.68 -2.02 10.26
N GLU A 120 9.23 -1.46 11.38
CA GLU A 120 8.93 -2.21 12.62
C GLU A 120 8.04 -3.44 12.36
N ASP A 121 6.96 -3.26 11.59
CA ASP A 121 5.96 -4.31 11.33
C ASP A 121 6.33 -5.27 10.18
N GLY A 122 7.42 -5.02 9.45
CA GLY A 122 7.84 -5.90 8.35
C GLY A 122 8.39 -5.23 7.09
N TRP A 123 8.61 -6.05 6.07
CA TRP A 123 9.01 -5.59 4.75
C TRP A 123 7.92 -4.71 4.14
N THR A 124 8.35 -3.55 3.65
CA THR A 124 7.46 -2.51 3.23
C THR A 124 7.83 -2.03 1.84
N ARG A 125 6.87 -2.02 0.93
CA ARG A 125 7.00 -1.23 -0.31
C ARG A 125 6.34 0.13 -0.09
N GLN A 126 7.09 1.18 -0.40
CA GLN A 126 6.57 2.53 -0.46
C GLN A 126 6.54 2.96 -1.92
N SER A 127 5.39 3.47 -2.35
CA SER A 127 5.14 3.93 -3.71
C SER A 127 4.74 5.40 -3.66
N CYS A 128 5.52 6.28 -4.29
CA CYS A 128 5.15 7.67 -4.53
C CYS A 128 4.45 7.76 -5.88
N TYR A 129 3.13 7.97 -5.85
CA TYR A 129 2.31 8.08 -7.04
C TYR A 129 2.19 9.54 -7.46
N THR A 130 2.21 9.77 -8.77
CA THR A 130 1.76 11.02 -9.39
C THR A 130 0.47 10.76 -10.17
N TRP A 131 -0.63 11.36 -9.73
CA TRP A 131 -1.95 11.17 -10.32
C TRP A 131 -2.62 12.52 -10.54
N HIS A 132 -2.94 12.86 -11.80
CA HIS A 132 -3.48 14.17 -12.19
C HIS A 132 -2.68 15.37 -11.64
N GLY A 133 -1.34 15.25 -11.60
CA GLY A 133 -0.45 16.29 -11.07
C GLY A 133 -0.34 16.32 -9.54
N CYS A 134 -1.13 15.52 -8.83
CA CYS A 134 -1.07 15.38 -7.39
C CYS A 134 -0.13 14.23 -7.00
N LYS A 135 0.75 14.46 -6.01
CA LYS A 135 1.62 13.42 -5.46
C LYS A 135 1.16 12.97 -4.09
N PHE A 136 1.27 11.68 -3.82
CA PHE A 136 1.01 11.08 -2.52
C PHE A 136 1.81 9.79 -2.36
N ILE A 137 2.01 9.37 -1.12
CA ILE A 137 2.71 8.12 -0.79
C ILE A 137 1.70 7.09 -0.37
N VAL A 138 1.86 5.87 -0.89
CA VAL A 138 1.23 4.66 -0.36
C VAL A 138 2.33 3.77 0.18
N GLN A 139 2.18 3.39 1.44
CA GLN A 139 3.03 2.45 2.15
C GLN A 139 2.25 1.18 2.40
N GLU A 140 2.79 0.06 1.97
CA GLU A 140 2.19 -1.26 2.12
C GLU A 140 3.22 -2.15 2.84
N THR A 141 2.99 -2.35 4.14
CA THR A 141 3.82 -3.22 4.97
C THR A 141 3.17 -4.60 5.01
N PHE A 142 3.88 -5.59 4.49
CA PHE A 142 3.44 -6.98 4.49
C PHE A 142 3.69 -7.56 5.87
N LEU A 143 2.65 -8.10 6.48
CA LEU A 143 2.67 -8.60 7.85
C LEU A 143 3.12 -10.05 7.88
N GLU A 144 3.59 -10.50 9.03
CA GLU A 144 4.04 -11.88 9.25
C GLU A 144 2.98 -12.92 8.85
N SER A 145 1.71 -12.65 9.14
CA SER A 145 0.56 -13.47 8.73
C SER A 145 0.49 -13.69 7.21
N PHE A 146 0.87 -12.70 6.40
CA PHE A 146 0.94 -12.85 4.95
C PHE A 146 2.14 -13.68 4.52
N GLU A 147 3.31 -13.46 5.13
CA GLU A 147 4.49 -14.27 4.86
C GLU A 147 4.23 -15.75 5.18
N GLN A 148 3.59 -16.04 6.33
CA GLN A 148 3.17 -17.39 6.71
C GLN A 148 2.14 -17.98 5.74
N PHE A 149 1.19 -17.18 5.24
CA PHE A 149 0.23 -17.60 4.22
C PHE A 149 0.94 -18.02 2.92
N LEU A 150 1.87 -17.19 2.43
CA LEU A 150 2.66 -17.50 1.23
C LEU A 150 3.47 -18.79 1.42
N GLN A 151 4.17 -18.93 2.54
CA GLN A 151 4.97 -20.14 2.81
C GLN A 151 4.11 -21.42 2.76
N LYS A 152 2.94 -21.41 3.39
CA LYS A 152 2.01 -22.56 3.35
C LYS A 152 1.55 -22.89 1.93
N GLN A 153 1.24 -21.89 1.11
CA GLN A 153 0.86 -22.12 -0.29
C GLN A 153 2.00 -22.71 -1.12
N TYR A 154 3.22 -22.21 -0.97
CA TYR A 154 4.38 -22.73 -1.70
C TYR A 154 4.71 -24.16 -1.28
N SER A 155 4.69 -24.47 0.02
CA SER A 155 4.91 -25.84 0.49
C SER A 155 3.81 -26.82 0.06
N ALA A 156 2.57 -26.35 -0.10
CA ALA A 156 1.47 -27.16 -0.64
C ALA A 156 1.59 -27.38 -2.16
N GLY A 157 2.10 -26.40 -2.91
CA GLY A 157 2.29 -26.49 -4.36
C GLY A 157 3.48 -27.35 -4.80
N GLU A 158 4.54 -27.47 -3.99
CA GLU A 158 5.69 -28.34 -4.27
C GLU A 158 5.42 -29.83 -4.03
N GLY A 159 4.33 -30.18 -3.32
CA GLY A 159 3.93 -31.57 -3.07
C GLY A 159 3.16 -32.25 -4.21
N GLN A 160 3.09 -31.62 -5.39
CA GLN A 160 2.24 -32.07 -6.51
C GLN A 160 3.01 -32.25 -7.84
N LEU A 161 4.33 -32.45 -7.75
CA LEU A 161 5.20 -32.87 -8.86
C LEU A 161 5.75 -34.29 -8.63
#